data_AF-A0A024TD15-F1
#
_entry.id   AF-A0A024TD15-F1
#
_cell.length_a   1.000
_cell.length_b   1.000
_cell.length_c   1.000
_cell.angle_alpha   90.00
_cell.angle_beta   90.00
_cell.angle_gamma   90.00
#
_symmetry.space_group_name_H-M   'P 1'
#
loop_
_entity.id
_entity.type
_entity.pdbx_description
1 polymer ?
#
loop_
_entity_poly.entity_id
_entity_poly.type
_entity_poly.pdbx_seq_one_letter_code
_entity_poly.pdbx_strand_id
1 'polypeptide(L)'
;MFWKTEIPAPDERMLKTIEKLQLNESDLRTLYKRFSNSSPRFQRGLLMRSLDHSNSGSINRTEFFRSFREERTAVGDAVFALIDIDNSGQLDFSEYVEALGAFCLLNTDEVLKFCFFVFDQDKNGTIEGMELDALLEMLHADNATSNMAAAMDKFDFNGDGKVDFREFQILNQQFPTLLYPVYRLQQSMKVHSMGEAWWNKRATLLSQLKDLRENGDATALAAAKAKEQRRKTRQNMGCLRYYLCPCRRSAYVVDDSGITEEDLVEEAKKREIEAQRKRLEDAMAARARKDKKRTEAADGRKILSKEERKERAKKRRQRDMRDLPTRK
;
A
#
# COMPACT_ATOMS: atom_id res chain seq x y z
N MET A 1 -26.50 19.11 1.13
CA MET A 1 -26.55 17.68 0.77
C MET A 1 -25.91 17.49 -0.60
N PHE A 2 -24.62 17.16 -0.66
CA PHE A 2 -23.93 16.88 -1.93
C PHE A 2 -23.10 15.60 -1.81
N TRP A 3 -23.79 14.48 -1.69
CA TRP A 3 -23.25 13.14 -1.91
C TRP A 3 -24.01 12.55 -3.11
N LYS A 4 -23.49 12.75 -4.32
CA LYS A 4 -23.94 12.08 -5.55
C LYS A 4 -22.75 12.01 -6.51
N THR A 5 -21.89 11.00 -6.33
CA THR A 5 -21.73 9.86 -7.26
C THR A 5 -20.51 8.97 -6.90
N GLU A 6 -20.78 7.66 -6.91
CA GLU A 6 -19.98 6.54 -7.44
C GLU A 6 -19.18 5.62 -6.51
N ILE A 7 -18.41 6.05 -5.50
CA ILE A 7 -17.61 5.06 -4.73
C ILE A 7 -18.49 4.38 -3.66
N PRO A 8 -18.49 3.03 -3.55
CA PRO A 8 -19.10 2.30 -2.45
C PRO A 8 -18.58 2.82 -1.10
N ALA A 9 -19.42 2.78 -0.07
CA ALA A 9 -18.97 3.11 1.28
C ALA A 9 -17.87 2.12 1.69
N PRO A 10 -16.68 2.59 2.14
CA PRO A 10 -15.61 1.70 2.55
C PRO A 10 -16.04 0.95 3.80
N ASP A 11 -15.85 -0.36 3.78
CA ASP A 11 -15.98 -1.23 4.94
C ASP A 11 -14.75 -1.11 5.87
N GLU A 12 -14.79 -1.79 7.02
CA GLU A 12 -13.74 -1.67 8.04
C GLU A 12 -12.36 -2.10 7.51
N ARG A 13 -12.32 -3.10 6.62
CA ARG A 13 -11.06 -3.60 6.04
C ARG A 13 -10.47 -2.58 5.07
N MET A 14 -11.30 -2.06 4.17
CA MET A 14 -10.89 -1.00 3.26
C MET A 14 -10.42 0.25 4.01
N LEU A 15 -11.05 0.60 5.14
CA LEU A 15 -10.59 1.72 5.98
C LEU A 15 -9.18 1.49 6.53
N LYS A 16 -8.88 0.29 7.04
CA LYS A 16 -7.52 -0.09 7.48
C LYS A 16 -6.53 0.01 6.33
N THR A 17 -6.93 -0.41 5.13
CA THR A 17 -6.09 -0.36 3.93
C THR A 17 -5.87 1.08 3.45
N ILE A 18 -6.90 1.92 3.50
CA ILE A 18 -6.81 3.36 3.22
C ILE A 18 -5.82 4.03 4.16
N GLU A 19 -5.91 3.73 5.46
CA GLU A 19 -4.99 4.25 6.47
C GLU A 19 -3.56 3.77 6.23
N LYS A 20 -3.37 2.45 6.10
CA LYS A 20 -2.07 1.80 5.86
C LYS A 20 -1.38 2.34 4.61
N LEU A 21 -2.12 2.50 3.52
CA LEU A 21 -1.61 3.01 2.25
C LEU A 21 -1.63 4.53 2.17
N GLN A 22 -2.19 5.24 3.16
CA GLN A 22 -2.44 6.69 3.14
C GLN A 22 -3.14 7.17 1.86
N LEU A 23 -4.21 6.48 1.44
CA LEU A 23 -4.97 6.83 0.24
C LEU A 23 -5.79 8.10 0.46
N ASN A 24 -5.75 9.01 -0.50
CA ASN A 24 -6.66 10.16 -0.54
C ASN A 24 -7.89 9.87 -1.38
N GLU A 25 -8.91 10.72 -1.25
CA GLU A 25 -10.15 10.61 -2.05
C GLU A 25 -9.89 10.59 -3.57
N SER A 26 -8.88 11.31 -4.05
CA SER A 26 -8.47 11.28 -5.46
C SER A 26 -7.91 9.93 -5.90
N ASP A 27 -7.17 9.25 -5.02
CA ASP A 27 -6.59 7.94 -5.29
C ASP A 27 -7.72 6.90 -5.36
N LEU A 28 -8.63 6.93 -4.38
CA LEU A 28 -9.82 6.08 -4.33
C LEU A 28 -10.73 6.27 -5.54
N ARG A 29 -10.96 7.51 -5.98
CA ARG A 29 -11.70 7.80 -7.22
C ARG A 29 -10.99 7.22 -8.45
N THR A 30 -9.67 7.20 -8.47
CA THR A 30 -8.90 6.67 -9.60
C THR A 30 -8.96 5.14 -9.64
N LEU A 31 -8.78 4.49 -8.49
CA LEU A 31 -8.92 3.04 -8.33
C LEU A 31 -10.34 2.59 -8.69
N TYR A 32 -11.35 3.27 -8.13
CA TYR A 32 -12.74 2.95 -8.40
C TYR A 32 -13.12 3.16 -9.86
N LYS A 33 -12.61 4.17 -10.55
CA LYS A 33 -12.85 4.36 -11.99
C LYS A 33 -12.24 3.26 -12.85
N ARG A 34 -11.10 2.72 -12.44
CA ARG A 34 -10.50 1.57 -13.14
C ARG A 34 -11.30 0.29 -12.88
N PHE A 35 -11.78 0.13 -11.65
CA PHE A 35 -12.68 -0.94 -11.25
C PHE A 35 -14.02 -0.89 -12.04
N SER A 36 -14.78 0.21 -11.91
CA SER A 36 -16.20 0.36 -12.30
C SER A 36 -16.46 0.89 -13.72
N ASN A 37 -15.58 0.61 -14.69
CA ASN A 37 -15.89 0.76 -16.12
C ASN A 37 -16.35 2.18 -16.58
N SER A 38 -16.01 3.25 -15.85
CA SER A 38 -16.69 4.55 -16.07
C SER A 38 -16.14 5.40 -17.22
N SER A 39 -15.04 5.00 -17.88
CA SER A 39 -14.63 5.51 -19.22
C SER A 39 -13.33 4.87 -19.69
N PRO A 40 -13.27 4.30 -20.92
CA PRO A 40 -12.01 4.01 -21.58
C PRO A 40 -11.23 5.32 -21.73
N ARG A 41 -10.03 5.39 -21.15
CA ARG A 41 -9.13 6.54 -21.32
C ARG A 41 -7.95 6.13 -22.17
N PHE A 42 -7.71 6.87 -23.25
CA PHE A 42 -6.48 6.77 -24.01
C PHE A 42 -5.38 7.47 -23.23
N GLN A 43 -4.46 6.72 -22.64
CA GLN A 43 -3.23 7.28 -22.07
C GLN A 43 -2.06 6.58 -22.77
N ARG A 44 -1.26 7.35 -23.51
CA ARG A 44 -0.05 6.88 -24.22
C ARG A 44 -0.27 5.66 -25.14
N GLY A 45 -1.38 5.60 -25.87
CA GLY A 45 -1.61 4.56 -26.87
C GLY A 45 -2.08 3.19 -26.32
N LEU A 46 -2.18 3.01 -25.00
CA LEU A 46 -2.79 1.82 -24.43
C LEU A 46 -4.28 2.04 -24.18
N LEU A 47 -5.12 1.17 -24.77
CA LEU A 47 -6.52 1.00 -24.38
C LEU A 47 -6.55 0.38 -22.97
N MET A 48 -6.85 1.18 -21.94
CA MET A 48 -7.24 0.63 -20.64
C MET A 48 -8.68 0.12 -20.77
N ARG A 49 -8.83 -1.21 -20.82
CA ARG A 49 -10.13 -1.87 -20.65
C ARG A 49 -10.47 -1.87 -19.16
N SER A 50 -11.75 -1.83 -18.85
CA SER A 50 -12.24 -1.96 -17.48
C SER A 50 -11.91 -3.31 -16.87
N LEU A 51 -11.80 -3.32 -15.54
CA LEU A 51 -11.64 -4.55 -14.76
C LEU A 51 -12.97 -5.31 -14.68
N ASP A 52 -14.03 -4.67 -14.22
CA ASP A 52 -15.37 -5.25 -14.18
C ASP A 52 -16.03 -5.11 -15.58
N HIS A 53 -15.88 -6.14 -16.40
CA HIS A 53 -16.42 -6.15 -17.76
C HIS A 53 -17.90 -6.51 -17.77
N SER A 54 -18.33 -7.36 -16.84
CA SER A 54 -19.71 -7.77 -16.66
C SER A 54 -20.59 -6.74 -15.96
N ASN A 55 -19.97 -5.70 -15.37
CA ASN A 55 -20.62 -4.68 -14.54
C ASN A 55 -21.38 -5.31 -13.36
N SER A 56 -20.85 -6.40 -12.80
CA SER A 56 -21.42 -7.11 -11.66
C SER A 56 -21.17 -6.41 -10.33
N GLY A 57 -20.26 -5.44 -10.29
CA GLY A 57 -19.77 -4.83 -9.05
C GLY A 57 -18.66 -5.65 -8.38
N SER A 58 -18.16 -6.68 -9.06
CA SER A 58 -17.14 -7.61 -8.62
C SER A 58 -16.25 -8.00 -9.80
N ILE A 59 -15.02 -8.47 -9.54
CA ILE A 59 -14.08 -8.92 -10.57
C ILE A 59 -13.91 -10.43 -10.42
N ASN A 60 -14.38 -11.21 -11.39
CA ASN A 60 -14.11 -12.66 -11.38
C ASN A 60 -12.65 -12.97 -11.81
N ARG A 61 -12.19 -14.21 -11.60
CA ARG A 61 -10.82 -14.65 -11.96
C ARG A 61 -10.43 -14.34 -13.41
N THR A 62 -11.34 -14.53 -14.36
CA THR A 62 -11.05 -14.30 -15.79
C THR A 62 -10.89 -12.81 -16.08
N GLU A 63 -11.74 -11.98 -15.46
CA GLU A 63 -11.66 -10.53 -15.55
C GLU A 63 -10.39 -9.98 -14.90
N PHE A 64 -9.98 -10.55 -13.76
CA PHE A 64 -8.75 -10.22 -13.06
C PHE A 64 -7.54 -10.38 -13.99
N PHE A 65 -7.28 -11.57 -14.54
CA PHE A 65 -6.12 -11.77 -15.43
C PHE A 65 -6.20 -10.93 -16.71
N ARG A 66 -7.38 -10.85 -17.32
CA ARG A 66 -7.61 -10.06 -18.54
C ARG A 66 -7.31 -8.58 -18.31
N SER A 67 -7.63 -8.04 -17.13
CA SER A 67 -7.42 -6.63 -16.80
C SER A 67 -5.94 -6.26 -16.77
N PHE A 68 -5.09 -7.20 -16.32
CA PHE A 68 -3.64 -7.05 -16.27
C PHE A 68 -2.97 -7.54 -17.55
N ARG A 69 -3.74 -7.96 -18.57
CA ARG A 69 -3.19 -8.54 -19.82
C ARG A 69 -2.22 -9.70 -19.56
N GLU A 70 -2.45 -10.42 -18.47
CA GLU A 70 -1.70 -11.62 -18.12
C GLU A 70 -2.50 -12.85 -18.49
N GLU A 71 -1.81 -13.95 -18.75
CA GLU A 71 -2.44 -15.26 -18.87
C GLU A 71 -2.72 -15.81 -17.47
N ARG A 72 -3.77 -16.63 -17.36
CA ARG A 72 -4.07 -17.33 -16.12
C ARG A 72 -2.94 -18.32 -15.87
N THR A 73 -2.22 -18.10 -14.78
CA THR A 73 -1.17 -18.99 -14.29
C THR A 73 -1.59 -19.52 -12.94
N ALA A 74 -1.04 -20.66 -12.53
CA ALA A 74 -1.36 -21.25 -11.24
C ALA A 74 -0.84 -20.39 -10.07
N VAL A 75 0.31 -19.71 -10.25
CA VAL A 75 0.77 -18.63 -9.36
C VAL A 75 -0.24 -17.49 -9.28
N GLY A 76 -0.75 -17.06 -10.44
CA GLY A 76 -1.79 -16.04 -10.49
C GLY A 76 -3.05 -16.46 -9.74
N ASP A 77 -3.46 -17.73 -9.85
CA ASP A 77 -4.60 -18.29 -9.13
C ASP A 77 -4.34 -18.32 -7.62
N ALA A 78 -3.12 -18.62 -7.19
CA ALA A 78 -2.74 -18.55 -5.78
C ALA A 78 -2.75 -17.10 -5.26
N VAL A 79 -2.25 -16.15 -6.06
CA VAL A 79 -2.35 -14.71 -5.74
C VAL A 79 -3.81 -14.31 -5.60
N PHE A 80 -4.67 -14.70 -6.54
CA PHE A 80 -6.11 -14.44 -6.48
C PHE A 80 -6.73 -15.04 -5.21
N ALA A 81 -6.43 -16.29 -4.88
CA ALA A 81 -6.96 -16.96 -3.69
C ALA A 81 -6.52 -16.30 -2.38
N LEU A 82 -5.33 -15.70 -2.33
CA LEU A 82 -4.87 -14.95 -1.15
C LEU A 82 -5.58 -13.60 -0.98
N ILE A 83 -6.12 -13.07 -2.07
CA ILE A 83 -6.87 -11.81 -2.08
C ILE A 83 -8.36 -12.05 -1.81
N ASP A 84 -8.90 -13.15 -2.33
CA ASP A 84 -10.28 -13.62 -2.18
C ASP A 84 -10.51 -14.18 -0.76
N ILE A 85 -10.46 -13.28 0.23
CA ILE A 85 -10.49 -13.63 1.66
C ILE A 85 -11.79 -14.36 2.01
N ASP A 86 -12.90 -13.97 1.40
CA ASP A 86 -14.21 -14.59 1.63
C ASP A 86 -14.45 -15.86 0.80
N ASN A 87 -13.51 -16.23 -0.08
CA ASN A 87 -13.59 -17.35 -1.03
C ASN A 87 -14.87 -17.32 -1.89
N SER A 88 -15.38 -16.12 -2.20
CA SER A 88 -16.55 -15.95 -3.06
C SER A 88 -16.23 -16.25 -4.54
N GLY A 89 -14.94 -16.36 -4.89
CA GLY A 89 -14.47 -16.57 -6.26
C GLY A 89 -14.52 -15.30 -7.11
N GLN A 90 -14.84 -14.16 -6.49
CA GLN A 90 -14.96 -12.85 -7.09
C GLN A 90 -14.34 -11.83 -6.15
N LEU A 91 -13.74 -10.76 -6.69
CA LEU A 91 -13.15 -9.70 -5.88
C LEU A 91 -14.06 -8.49 -5.88
N ASP A 92 -14.55 -8.10 -4.72
CA ASP A 92 -15.22 -6.82 -4.59
C ASP A 92 -14.22 -5.64 -4.67
N PHE A 93 -14.72 -4.40 -4.57
CA PHE A 93 -13.84 -3.23 -4.65
C PHE A 93 -12.87 -3.12 -3.47
N SER A 94 -13.29 -3.53 -2.27
CA SER A 94 -12.46 -3.48 -1.06
C SER A 94 -11.33 -4.49 -1.15
N GLU A 95 -11.65 -5.74 -1.52
CA GLU A 95 -10.69 -6.81 -1.75
C GLU A 95 -9.73 -6.47 -2.89
N TYR A 96 -10.22 -5.86 -3.97
CA TYR A 96 -9.37 -5.37 -5.05
C TYR A 96 -8.34 -4.31 -4.58
N VAL A 97 -8.74 -3.36 -3.73
CA VAL A 97 -7.81 -2.35 -3.20
C VAL A 97 -6.81 -2.97 -2.22
N GLU A 98 -7.26 -3.93 -1.41
CA GLU A 98 -6.42 -4.72 -0.52
C GLU A 98 -5.38 -5.54 -1.28
N ALA A 99 -5.81 -6.20 -2.37
CA ALA A 99 -4.95 -6.93 -3.27
C ALA A 99 -3.77 -6.11 -3.75
N LEU A 100 -4.08 -4.93 -4.26
CA LEU A 100 -3.09 -4.03 -4.81
C LEU A 100 -2.15 -3.54 -3.71
N GLY A 101 -2.69 -3.19 -2.55
CA GLY A 101 -1.91 -2.77 -1.40
C GLY A 101 -0.98 -3.85 -0.87
N ALA A 102 -1.45 -5.09 -0.80
CA ALA A 102 -0.69 -6.23 -0.30
C ALA A 102 0.39 -6.65 -1.30
N PHE A 103 0.04 -6.82 -2.58
CA PHE A 103 0.93 -7.42 -3.56
C PHE A 103 1.85 -6.41 -4.27
N CYS A 104 1.35 -5.21 -4.63
CA CYS A 104 2.16 -4.22 -5.35
C CYS A 104 3.23 -3.55 -4.48
N LEU A 105 3.15 -3.66 -3.16
CA LEU A 105 4.15 -3.11 -2.24
C LEU A 105 5.20 -4.12 -1.80
N LEU A 106 5.07 -5.40 -2.16
CA LEU A 106 6.07 -6.41 -1.77
C LEU A 106 7.42 -6.10 -2.40
N ASN A 107 8.44 -6.07 -1.55
CA ASN A 107 9.84 -6.05 -1.95
C ASN A 107 10.30 -7.45 -2.38
N THR A 108 11.50 -7.57 -2.98
CA THR A 108 12.05 -8.87 -3.45
C THR A 108 12.03 -9.96 -2.38
N ASP A 109 12.45 -9.64 -1.14
CA ASP A 109 12.44 -10.60 -0.03
C ASP A 109 11.02 -10.98 0.42
N GLU A 110 10.09 -10.04 0.37
CA GLU A 110 8.69 -10.29 0.72
C GLU A 110 7.97 -11.10 -0.36
N VAL A 111 8.32 -10.88 -1.64
CA VAL A 111 7.87 -11.73 -2.76
C VAL A 111 8.39 -13.15 -2.60
N LEU A 112 9.65 -13.32 -2.21
CA LEU A 112 10.23 -14.65 -1.92
C LEU A 112 9.47 -15.37 -0.82
N LYS A 113 9.23 -14.70 0.31
CA LYS A 113 8.44 -15.24 1.43
C LYS A 113 7.01 -15.56 1.02
N PHE A 114 6.40 -14.69 0.23
CA PHE A 114 5.06 -14.88 -0.30
C PHE A 114 4.99 -16.13 -1.20
N CYS A 115 5.95 -16.27 -2.12
CA CYS A 115 6.03 -17.45 -2.99
C CYS A 115 6.22 -18.72 -2.15
N PHE A 116 7.18 -18.72 -1.23
CA PHE A 116 7.40 -19.84 -0.32
C PHE A 116 6.12 -20.22 0.43
N PHE A 117 5.42 -19.23 0.99
CA PHE A 117 4.13 -19.44 1.66
C PHE A 117 3.05 -19.99 0.73
N VAL A 118 3.06 -19.63 -0.56
CA VAL A 118 2.08 -20.18 -1.53
C VAL A 118 2.38 -21.64 -1.84
N PHE A 119 3.65 -22.02 -1.95
CA PHE A 119 4.07 -23.35 -2.36
C PHE A 119 4.06 -24.37 -1.22
N ASP A 120 4.42 -23.95 -0.01
CA ASP A 120 4.24 -24.71 1.24
C ASP A 120 2.74 -24.77 1.56
N GLN A 121 2.04 -25.80 1.08
CA GLN A 121 0.58 -25.92 1.21
C GLN A 121 0.19 -26.36 2.62
N ASP A 122 0.99 -27.24 3.23
CA ASP A 122 0.73 -27.80 4.55
C ASP A 122 1.23 -26.92 5.71
N LYS A 123 1.98 -25.85 5.39
CA LYS A 123 2.56 -24.86 6.33
C LYS A 123 3.55 -25.49 7.30
N ASN A 124 4.23 -26.55 6.88
CA ASN A 124 5.23 -27.22 7.70
C ASN A 124 6.58 -26.47 7.72
N GLY A 125 6.73 -25.43 6.89
CA GLY A 125 7.93 -24.59 6.81
C GLY A 125 9.01 -25.12 5.86
N THR A 126 8.70 -26.14 5.07
CA THR A 126 9.58 -26.76 4.07
C THR A 126 8.76 -27.12 2.82
N ILE A 127 9.38 -27.05 1.64
CA ILE A 127 8.74 -27.50 0.39
C ILE A 127 9.19 -28.93 0.12
N GLU A 128 8.24 -29.86 0.16
CA GLU A 128 8.50 -31.29 -0.07
C GLU A 128 8.21 -31.71 -1.52
N GLY A 129 8.58 -32.94 -1.91
CA GLY A 129 8.57 -33.39 -3.31
C GLY A 129 7.30 -33.07 -4.11
N MET A 130 6.10 -33.32 -3.56
CA MET A 130 4.83 -33.02 -4.25
C MET A 130 4.57 -31.51 -4.40
N GLU A 131 5.03 -30.71 -3.45
CA GLU A 131 4.90 -29.25 -3.48
C GLU A 131 5.93 -28.62 -4.42
N LEU A 132 7.12 -29.23 -4.53
CA LEU A 132 8.12 -28.85 -5.51
C LEU A 132 7.67 -29.18 -6.94
N ASP A 133 7.00 -30.32 -7.16
CA ASP A 133 6.39 -30.64 -8.44
C ASP A 133 5.35 -29.60 -8.84
N ALA A 134 4.45 -29.27 -7.90
CA ALA A 134 3.48 -28.21 -8.12
C ALA A 134 4.18 -26.88 -8.44
N LEU A 135 5.21 -26.50 -7.68
CA LEU A 135 6.03 -25.30 -7.96
C LEU A 135 6.57 -25.29 -9.40
N LEU A 136 7.21 -26.38 -9.83
CA LEU A 136 7.89 -26.46 -11.13
C LEU A 136 6.88 -26.49 -12.28
N GLU A 137 5.78 -27.21 -12.13
CA GLU A 137 4.65 -27.21 -13.08
C GLU A 137 3.96 -25.84 -13.17
N MET A 138 3.77 -25.17 -12.02
CA MET A 138 3.14 -23.85 -11.95
C MET A 138 3.99 -22.75 -12.63
N LEU A 139 5.31 -22.92 -12.68
CA LEU A 139 6.26 -21.95 -13.23
C LEU A 139 6.64 -22.21 -14.68
N HIS A 140 6.53 -23.44 -15.16
CA HIS A 140 6.87 -23.86 -16.52
C HIS A 140 5.61 -24.29 -17.28
N ALA A 141 4.86 -23.31 -17.84
CA ALA A 141 3.72 -23.57 -18.71
C ALA A 141 4.09 -24.33 -20.01
N ASP A 142 5.38 -24.39 -20.36
CA ASP A 142 5.90 -25.05 -21.55
C ASP A 142 6.75 -26.29 -21.19
N ASN A 143 6.09 -27.45 -21.00
CA ASN A 143 6.60 -28.82 -21.26
C ASN A 143 8.06 -29.18 -20.90
N ALA A 144 8.67 -28.54 -19.90
CA ALA A 144 9.93 -29.01 -19.35
C ALA A 144 9.58 -30.07 -18.30
N THR A 145 9.51 -31.33 -18.70
CA THR A 145 9.58 -32.47 -17.79
C THR A 145 10.87 -32.33 -16.98
N SER A 146 10.78 -31.64 -15.84
CA SER A 146 11.90 -31.44 -14.96
C SER A 146 12.09 -32.76 -14.22
N ASN A 147 13.27 -33.35 -14.38
CA ASN A 147 13.63 -34.54 -13.64
C ASN A 147 13.72 -34.14 -12.17
N MET A 148 12.66 -34.38 -11.38
CA MET A 148 12.54 -33.97 -9.97
C MET A 148 13.78 -34.36 -9.18
N ALA A 149 14.30 -35.57 -9.40
CA ALA A 149 15.53 -36.04 -8.77
C ALA A 149 16.73 -35.12 -9.07
N ALA A 150 16.84 -34.58 -10.29
CA ALA A 150 17.90 -33.65 -10.67
C ALA A 150 17.65 -32.21 -10.20
N ALA A 151 16.40 -31.86 -9.89
CA ALA A 151 16.04 -30.61 -9.22
C ALA A 151 16.36 -30.71 -7.72
N MET A 152 15.85 -31.72 -7.03
CA MET A 152 16.15 -32.02 -5.63
C MET A 152 17.66 -32.14 -5.40
N ASP A 153 18.38 -32.94 -6.20
CA ASP A 153 19.85 -33.08 -6.08
C ASP A 153 20.63 -31.75 -6.22
N LYS A 154 20.02 -30.73 -6.84
CA LYS A 154 20.64 -29.41 -6.99
C LYS A 154 20.21 -28.42 -5.93
N PHE A 155 19.08 -28.65 -5.24
CA PHE A 155 18.42 -27.67 -4.38
C PHE A 155 18.42 -28.07 -2.91
N ASP A 156 18.36 -29.37 -2.63
CA ASP A 156 18.49 -29.94 -1.30
C ASP A 156 19.99 -30.00 -0.95
N PHE A 157 20.48 -28.96 -0.25
CA PHE A 157 21.89 -28.85 0.08
C PHE A 157 22.25 -29.66 1.32
N ASN A 158 21.28 -29.94 2.19
CA ASN A 158 21.47 -30.64 3.44
C ASN A 158 21.19 -32.16 3.34
N GLY A 159 20.56 -32.60 2.24
CA GLY A 159 20.23 -33.99 1.92
C GLY A 159 19.03 -34.55 2.69
N ASP A 160 18.14 -33.70 3.22
CA ASP A 160 16.99 -34.10 4.02
C ASP A 160 15.72 -34.42 3.19
N GLY A 161 15.80 -34.24 1.87
CA GLY A 161 14.71 -34.46 0.93
C GLY A 161 13.67 -33.35 0.89
N LYS A 162 13.94 -32.21 1.53
CA LYS A 162 13.06 -31.04 1.63
C LYS A 162 13.82 -29.79 1.23
N VAL A 163 13.08 -28.73 0.91
CA VAL A 163 13.66 -27.41 0.61
C VAL A 163 13.20 -26.42 1.65
N ASP A 164 14.11 -25.99 2.52
CA ASP A 164 13.81 -24.94 3.50
C ASP A 164 13.81 -23.53 2.85
N PHE A 165 13.38 -22.51 3.61
CA PHE A 165 13.33 -21.14 3.08
C PHE A 165 14.70 -20.61 2.64
N ARG A 166 15.79 -21.01 3.31
CA ARG A 166 17.15 -20.56 2.99
C ARG A 166 17.62 -21.20 1.69
N GLU A 167 17.35 -22.48 1.49
CA GLU A 167 17.63 -23.21 0.25
C GLU A 167 16.80 -22.63 -0.91
N PHE A 168 15.54 -22.28 -0.67
CA PHE A 168 14.69 -21.56 -1.63
C PHE A 168 15.26 -20.18 -2.02
N GLN A 169 15.85 -19.44 -1.07
CA GLN A 169 16.53 -18.18 -1.37
C GLN A 169 17.76 -18.39 -2.28
N ILE A 170 18.57 -19.41 -1.99
CA ILE A 170 19.74 -19.76 -2.83
C ILE A 170 19.28 -20.18 -4.23
N LEU A 171 18.19 -20.94 -4.32
CA LEU A 171 17.58 -21.36 -5.57
C LEU A 171 17.18 -20.14 -6.41
N ASN A 172 16.48 -19.15 -5.84
CA ASN A 172 16.14 -17.93 -6.57
C ASN A 172 17.37 -17.10 -6.98
N GLN A 173 18.48 -17.14 -6.21
CA GLN A 173 19.73 -16.48 -6.62
C GLN A 173 20.39 -17.18 -7.81
N GLN A 174 20.36 -18.51 -7.86
CA GLN A 174 20.91 -19.29 -8.96
C GLN A 174 20.02 -19.26 -10.22
N PHE A 175 18.70 -19.21 -10.02
CA PHE A 175 17.71 -19.21 -11.09
C PHE A 175 16.73 -18.02 -10.94
N PRO A 176 17.15 -16.78 -11.23
CA PRO A 176 16.28 -15.60 -11.10
C PRO A 176 15.04 -15.63 -12.00
N THR A 177 15.07 -16.43 -13.07
CA THR A 177 13.94 -16.63 -13.98
C THR A 177 12.80 -17.42 -13.34
N LEU A 178 13.06 -18.16 -12.26
CA LEU A 178 12.07 -18.96 -11.55
C LEU A 178 10.87 -18.11 -11.14
N LEU A 179 11.09 -16.98 -10.48
CA LEU A 179 10.02 -16.11 -9.99
C LEU A 179 9.60 -15.04 -11.00
N TYR A 180 10.10 -15.11 -12.23
CA TYR A 180 9.76 -14.14 -13.28
C TYR A 180 8.24 -14.01 -13.53
N PRO A 181 7.43 -15.08 -13.54
CA PRO A 181 5.97 -14.95 -13.67
C PRO A 181 5.33 -14.11 -12.56
N VAL A 182 5.79 -14.26 -11.31
CA VAL A 182 5.31 -13.50 -10.15
C VAL A 182 5.69 -12.03 -10.30
N TYR A 183 6.95 -11.75 -10.64
CA TYR A 183 7.41 -10.38 -10.85
C TYR A 183 6.71 -9.72 -12.03
N ARG A 184 6.47 -10.44 -13.12
CA ARG A 184 5.71 -9.96 -14.27
C ARG A 184 4.29 -9.58 -13.86
N LEU A 185 3.58 -10.46 -13.15
CA LEU A 185 2.23 -10.18 -12.65
C LEU A 185 2.23 -8.94 -11.73
N GLN A 186 3.18 -8.84 -10.80
CA GLN A 186 3.30 -7.70 -9.90
C GLN A 186 3.52 -6.39 -10.67
N GLN A 187 4.40 -6.40 -11.67
CA GLN A 187 4.65 -5.23 -12.52
C GLN A 187 3.42 -4.86 -13.35
N SER A 188 2.73 -5.84 -13.92
CA SER A 188 1.51 -5.58 -14.66
C SER A 188 0.41 -4.99 -13.77
N MET A 189 0.25 -5.51 -12.55
CA MET A 189 -0.67 -4.95 -11.55
C MET A 189 -0.30 -3.51 -11.19
N LYS A 190 0.99 -3.20 -10.98
CA LYS A 190 1.47 -1.84 -10.73
C LYS A 190 1.12 -0.89 -11.87
N VAL A 191 1.42 -1.26 -13.11
CA VAL A 191 1.20 -0.44 -14.31
C VAL A 191 -0.29 -0.18 -14.55
N HIS A 192 -1.11 -1.24 -14.51
CA HIS A 192 -2.52 -1.18 -14.85
C HIS A 192 -3.43 -0.72 -13.70
N SER A 193 -2.94 -0.58 -12.46
CA SER A 193 -3.73 -0.06 -11.31
C SER A 193 -3.56 1.43 -11.01
N MET A 194 -2.36 1.92 -10.68
CA MET A 194 -2.09 3.35 -10.41
C MET A 194 -0.89 3.88 -11.19
N GLY A 195 -0.17 2.99 -11.88
CA GLY A 195 1.08 3.28 -12.56
C GLY A 195 2.28 3.05 -11.64
N GLU A 196 3.36 2.53 -12.23
CA GLU A 196 4.59 2.16 -11.53
C GLU A 196 5.17 3.32 -10.70
N ALA A 197 5.25 4.53 -11.29
CA ALA A 197 5.77 5.70 -10.60
C ALA A 197 4.98 6.10 -9.35
N TRP A 198 3.67 5.82 -9.32
CA TRP A 198 2.85 6.07 -8.13
C TRP A 198 3.19 5.06 -7.03
N TRP A 199 3.28 3.77 -7.38
CA TRP A 199 3.62 2.69 -6.45
C TRP A 199 5.03 2.83 -5.88
N ASN A 200 6.02 3.16 -6.71
CA ASN A 200 7.40 3.35 -6.26
C ASN A 200 7.49 4.50 -5.25
N LYS A 201 6.83 5.64 -5.53
CA LYS A 201 6.76 6.77 -4.57
C LYS A 201 6.08 6.36 -3.27
N ARG A 202 5.02 5.56 -3.35
CA ARG A 202 4.29 5.09 -2.17
C ARG A 202 5.16 4.14 -1.33
N ALA A 203 5.84 3.19 -1.95
CA ALA A 203 6.76 2.27 -1.27
C ALA A 203 7.88 3.05 -0.54
N THR A 204 8.49 4.04 -1.20
CA THR A 204 9.49 4.90 -0.56
C THR A 204 8.92 5.65 0.65
N LEU A 205 7.73 6.24 0.50
CA LEU A 205 7.07 6.96 1.59
C LEU A 205 6.76 6.04 2.78
N LEU A 206 6.25 4.84 2.53
CA LEU A 206 5.93 3.87 3.58
C LEU A 206 7.20 3.36 4.28
N SER A 207 8.29 3.13 3.53
CA SER A 207 9.59 2.81 4.12
C SER A 207 10.07 3.93 5.04
N GLN A 208 10.01 5.19 4.57
CA GLN A 208 10.39 6.35 5.39
C GLN A 208 9.54 6.48 6.65
N LEU A 209 8.23 6.23 6.56
CA LEU A 209 7.35 6.24 7.73
C LEU A 209 7.67 5.10 8.70
N LYS A 210 8.01 3.92 8.19
CA LYS A 210 8.46 2.78 9.01
C LYS A 210 9.76 3.13 9.73
N ASP A 211 10.74 3.67 9.01
CA ASP A 211 12.02 4.11 9.60
C ASP A 211 11.81 5.22 10.62
N LEU A 212 10.94 6.19 10.35
CA LEU A 212 10.60 7.26 11.28
C LEU A 212 9.86 6.75 12.52
N ARG A 213 9.04 5.71 12.39
CA ARG A 213 8.38 5.06 13.52
C ARG A 213 9.39 4.26 14.34
N GLU A 214 10.23 3.45 13.71
CA GLU A 214 11.22 2.64 14.42
C GLU A 214 12.29 3.51 15.12
N ASN A 215 12.78 4.55 14.43
CA ASN A 215 13.71 5.53 15.02
C ASN A 215 13.01 6.52 15.96
N GLY A 216 11.76 6.86 15.68
CA GLY A 216 10.91 7.71 16.52
C GLY A 216 10.56 7.03 17.84
N ASP A 217 10.23 5.74 17.80
CA ASP A 217 10.00 4.90 18.96
C ASP A 217 11.31 4.74 19.74
N ALA A 218 12.46 4.54 19.07
CA ALA A 218 13.76 4.49 19.74
C ALA A 218 14.16 5.81 20.42
N THR A 219 13.96 6.95 19.75
CA THR A 219 14.26 8.29 20.31
C THR A 219 13.25 8.72 21.37
N ALA A 220 11.96 8.39 21.22
CA ALA A 220 10.93 8.62 22.21
C ALA A 220 11.12 7.74 23.45
N LEU A 221 11.52 6.47 23.28
CA LEU A 221 11.89 5.56 24.35
C LEU A 221 13.13 6.04 25.08
N ALA A 222 14.17 6.48 24.35
CA ALA A 222 15.36 7.09 24.94
C ALA A 222 15.04 8.39 25.71
N ALA A 223 14.16 9.23 25.16
CA ALA A 223 13.71 10.48 25.80
C ALA A 223 12.85 10.20 27.05
N ALA A 224 11.98 9.19 27.01
CA ALA A 224 11.18 8.74 28.14
C ALA A 224 12.07 8.17 29.25
N LYS A 225 13.00 7.25 28.93
CA LYS A 225 14.02 6.72 29.84
C LYS A 225 14.86 7.85 30.45
N ALA A 226 15.32 8.82 29.66
CA ALA A 226 16.09 9.97 30.15
C ALA A 226 15.28 10.90 31.07
N LYS A 227 13.98 11.11 30.78
CA LYS A 227 13.10 11.95 31.62
C LYS A 227 12.80 11.29 32.96
N GLU A 228 12.58 9.99 32.96
CA GLU A 228 12.41 9.18 34.17
C GLU A 228 13.68 9.14 35.02
N GLN A 229 14.83 8.94 34.38
CA GLN A 229 16.13 8.99 35.08
C GLN A 229 16.34 10.34 35.76
N ARG A 230 16.04 11.45 35.07
CA ARG A 230 16.09 12.80 35.66
C ARG A 230 15.13 12.96 36.84
N ARG A 231 13.94 12.36 36.78
CA ARG A 231 12.96 12.37 37.88
C ARG A 231 13.50 11.63 39.11
N LYS A 232 14.01 10.41 38.94
CA LYS A 232 14.60 9.59 40.01
C LYS A 232 15.83 10.27 40.62
N THR A 233 16.75 10.78 39.79
CA THR A 233 17.91 11.55 40.25
C THR A 233 17.50 12.79 41.05
N ARG A 234 16.45 13.51 40.63
CA ARG A 234 15.93 14.68 41.37
C ARG A 234 15.29 14.30 42.71
N GLN A 235 14.59 13.16 42.78
CA GLN A 235 14.05 12.63 44.03
C GLN A 235 15.17 12.24 44.99
N ASN A 236 16.18 11.52 44.52
CA ASN A 236 17.29 11.03 45.36
C ASN A 236 18.24 12.13 45.81
N MET A 237 18.48 13.15 44.98
CA MET A 237 19.36 14.27 45.31
C MET A 237 18.64 15.37 46.12
N GLY A 238 17.31 15.39 46.07
CA GLY A 238 16.48 16.50 46.54
C GLY A 238 16.42 17.66 45.55
N CYS A 239 15.29 18.37 45.50
CA CYS A 239 14.99 19.38 44.49
C CYS A 239 16.02 20.53 44.46
N LEU A 240 16.35 21.10 45.61
CA LEU A 240 17.28 22.24 45.70
C LEU A 240 18.68 21.88 45.20
N ARG A 241 19.20 20.72 45.62
CA ARG A 241 20.53 20.26 45.27
C ARG A 241 20.64 19.86 43.79
N TYR A 242 19.56 19.35 43.21
CA TYR A 242 19.47 19.03 41.78
C TYR A 242 19.68 20.25 40.88
N TYR A 243 19.12 21.41 41.24
CA TYR A 243 19.27 22.64 40.47
C TYR A 243 20.56 23.39 40.80
N LEU A 244 20.98 23.42 42.07
CA LEU A 244 22.17 24.17 42.53
C LEU A 244 23.50 23.45 42.31
N CYS A 245 23.51 22.12 42.13
CA CYS A 245 24.75 21.34 41.96
C CYS A 245 24.68 20.38 40.74
N PRO A 246 24.67 20.90 39.50
CA PRO A 246 24.52 20.08 38.29
C PRO A 246 25.62 19.04 38.09
N CYS A 247 26.87 19.37 38.45
CA CYS A 247 28.04 18.50 38.31
C CYS A 247 28.01 17.24 39.19
N ARG A 248 27.13 17.17 40.19
CA ARG A 248 26.98 16.00 41.06
C ARG A 248 25.85 15.06 40.65
N ARG A 249 25.09 15.36 39.59
CA ARG A 249 23.90 14.58 39.19
C ARG A 249 24.23 13.14 38.79
N SER A 250 25.39 12.91 38.17
CA SER A 250 25.85 11.58 37.73
C SER A 250 26.03 10.58 38.89
N ALA A 251 26.36 11.06 40.09
CA ALA A 251 26.53 10.21 41.28
C ALA A 251 25.20 9.68 41.87
N TYR A 252 24.05 10.12 41.35
CA TYR A 252 22.70 9.78 41.85
C TYR A 252 21.82 9.15 40.76
N VAL A 253 22.44 8.68 39.68
CA VAL A 253 21.79 7.91 38.60
C VAL A 253 21.59 6.49 39.13
N VAL A 254 20.35 5.98 39.12
CA VAL A 254 20.01 4.63 39.58
C VAL A 254 19.89 3.73 38.36
N ASP A 255 20.69 2.67 38.28
CA ASP A 255 20.44 1.57 37.34
C ASP A 255 19.36 0.69 37.96
N ASP A 256 18.15 0.74 37.41
CA ASP A 256 16.99 0.04 37.95
C ASP A 256 16.30 -0.74 36.82
N SER A 257 16.53 -2.05 36.80
CA SER A 257 16.03 -3.03 35.84
C SER A 257 14.59 -3.50 36.12
N GLY A 258 13.79 -2.71 36.85
CA GLY A 258 12.50 -3.15 37.41
C GLY A 258 11.22 -2.61 36.76
N ILE A 259 11.28 -1.86 35.66
CA ILE A 259 10.08 -1.50 34.88
C ILE A 259 10.14 -2.32 33.59
N THR A 260 9.18 -3.22 33.35
CA THR A 260 9.14 -4.01 32.12
C THR A 260 8.94 -3.06 30.94
N GLU A 261 9.73 -3.27 29.89
CA GLU A 261 9.70 -2.41 28.71
C GLU A 261 8.30 -2.35 28.07
N GLU A 262 7.50 -3.40 28.26
CA GLU A 262 6.13 -3.54 27.76
C GLU A 262 5.17 -2.49 28.31
N ASP A 263 5.21 -2.18 29.62
CA ASP A 263 4.26 -1.24 30.24
C ASP A 263 4.53 0.22 29.82
N LEU A 264 5.80 0.59 29.66
CA LEU A 264 6.20 1.91 29.17
C LEU A 264 5.90 2.09 27.69
N VAL A 265 6.08 1.01 26.91
CA VAL A 265 5.77 0.99 25.48
C VAL A 265 4.27 1.08 25.24
N GLU A 266 3.43 0.39 26.02
CA GLU A 266 1.97 0.48 25.92
C GLU A 266 1.43 1.88 26.25
N GLU A 267 1.92 2.50 27.32
CA GLU A 267 1.54 3.86 27.70
C GLU A 267 1.98 4.90 26.64
N ALA A 268 3.16 4.74 26.06
CA ALA A 268 3.67 5.61 24.99
C ALA A 268 2.89 5.41 23.68
N LYS A 269 2.61 4.17 23.30
CA LYS A 269 1.78 3.84 22.12
C LYS A 269 0.38 4.45 22.25
N LYS A 270 -0.27 4.32 23.41
CA LYS A 270 -1.59 4.92 23.66
C LYS A 270 -1.58 6.44 23.45
N ARG A 271 -0.54 7.13 23.93
CA ARG A 271 -0.42 8.59 23.78
C ARG A 271 -0.11 9.02 22.35
N GLU A 272 0.71 8.27 21.63
CA GLU A 272 1.00 8.57 20.22
C GLU A 272 -0.23 8.30 19.33
N ILE A 273 -0.97 7.22 19.58
CA ILE A 273 -2.24 6.93 18.89
C ILE A 273 -3.26 8.04 19.14
N GLU A 274 -3.39 8.51 20.39
CA GLU A 274 -4.29 9.62 20.74
C GLU A 274 -3.85 10.94 20.07
N ALA A 275 -2.54 11.21 20.00
CA ALA A 275 -1.99 12.37 19.31
C ALA A 275 -2.21 12.31 17.79
N GLN A 276 -2.03 11.14 17.17
CA GLN A 276 -2.29 10.93 15.75
C GLN A 276 -3.77 11.07 15.43
N ARG A 277 -4.66 10.50 16.26
CA ARG A 277 -6.11 10.67 16.13
C ARG A 277 -6.51 12.15 16.20
N LYS A 278 -5.97 12.90 17.15
CA LYS A 278 -6.23 14.35 17.28
C LYS A 278 -5.74 15.13 16.06
N ARG A 279 -4.54 14.83 15.54
CA ARG A 279 -4.02 15.44 14.30
C ARG A 279 -4.90 15.13 13.10
N LEU A 280 -5.44 13.91 13.01
CA LEU A 280 -6.35 13.51 11.94
C LEU A 280 -7.69 14.25 12.04
N GLU A 281 -8.27 14.35 13.25
CA GLU A 281 -9.49 15.12 13.52
C GLU A 281 -9.31 16.60 13.16
N ASP A 282 -8.19 17.21 13.54
CA ASP A 282 -7.85 18.59 13.20
C ASP A 282 -7.68 18.80 11.69
N ALA A 283 -7.03 17.84 10.99
CA ALA A 283 -6.85 17.88 9.54
C ALA A 283 -8.19 17.72 8.80
N MET A 284 -9.07 16.84 9.27
CA MET A 284 -10.42 16.67 8.73
C MET A 284 -11.26 17.94 8.94
N ALA A 285 -11.20 18.54 10.13
CA ALA A 285 -11.87 19.81 10.41
C ALA A 285 -11.36 20.97 9.53
N ALA A 286 -10.04 21.03 9.29
CA ALA A 286 -9.44 22.02 8.40
C ALA A 286 -9.86 21.84 6.93
N ARG A 287 -9.94 20.59 6.46
CA ARG A 287 -10.45 20.26 5.11
C ARG A 287 -11.93 20.62 4.97
N ALA A 288 -12.77 20.26 5.93
CA ALA A 288 -14.19 20.62 5.93
C ALA A 288 -14.44 22.14 5.87
N ARG A 289 -13.63 22.93 6.58
CA ARG A 289 -13.66 24.41 6.50
C ARG A 289 -13.28 24.91 5.10
N LYS A 290 -12.28 24.31 4.47
CA LYS A 290 -11.82 24.68 3.12
C LYS A 290 -12.86 24.34 2.05
N ASP A 291 -13.53 23.19 2.18
CA ASP A 291 -14.58 22.77 1.27
C ASP A 291 -15.84 23.61 1.41
N LYS A 292 -16.24 23.96 2.64
CA LYS A 292 -17.34 24.92 2.88
C LYS A 292 -17.07 26.28 2.21
N LYS A 293 -15.84 26.79 2.34
CA LYS A 293 -15.41 28.04 1.69
C LYS A 293 -15.41 27.95 0.16
N ARG A 294 -15.15 26.75 -0.38
CA ARG A 294 -15.16 26.47 -1.83
C ARG A 294 -16.57 26.31 -2.39
N THR A 295 -17.50 25.73 -1.62
CA THR A 295 -18.92 25.64 -2.00
C THR A 295 -19.60 27.00 -1.96
N GLU A 296 -19.32 27.83 -0.95
CA GLU A 296 -19.82 29.22 -0.87
C GLU A 296 -19.29 30.09 -2.03
N ALA A 297 -18.03 29.88 -2.45
CA ALA A 297 -17.46 30.56 -3.61
C ALA A 297 -17.99 30.05 -4.97
N ALA A 298 -18.54 28.84 -5.01
CA ALA A 298 -19.15 28.26 -6.21
C ALA A 298 -20.61 28.71 -6.39
N ASP A 299 -21.36 28.83 -5.28
CA ASP A 299 -22.76 29.26 -5.27
C ASP A 299 -22.92 30.74 -5.68
N GLY A 300 -21.90 31.57 -5.46
CA GLY A 300 -21.84 32.96 -5.91
C GLY A 300 -21.61 33.16 -7.41
N ARG A 301 -21.32 32.12 -8.20
CA ARG A 301 -21.12 32.24 -9.66
C ARG A 301 -22.39 31.84 -10.41
N LYS A 302 -23.14 32.84 -10.90
CA LYS A 302 -24.25 32.66 -11.83
C LYS A 302 -23.84 31.73 -12.98
N ILE A 303 -24.49 30.58 -13.09
CA ILE A 303 -24.32 29.64 -14.21
C ILE A 303 -24.96 30.28 -15.44
N LEU A 304 -24.13 30.80 -16.35
CA LEU A 304 -24.58 31.40 -17.61
C LEU A 304 -25.32 30.34 -18.46
N SER A 305 -26.50 30.70 -18.96
CA SER A 305 -27.29 29.89 -19.89
C SER A 305 -26.51 29.60 -21.18
N LYS A 306 -26.91 28.57 -21.94
CA LYS A 306 -26.27 28.25 -23.24
C LYS A 306 -26.27 29.45 -24.19
N GLU A 307 -27.32 30.27 -24.18
CA GLU A 307 -27.41 31.46 -25.03
C GLU A 307 -26.48 32.58 -24.54
N GLU A 308 -26.43 32.81 -23.23
CA GLU A 308 -25.55 33.83 -22.64
C GLU A 308 -24.06 33.48 -22.87
N ARG A 309 -23.72 32.18 -22.87
CA ARG A 309 -22.37 31.69 -23.21
C ARG A 309 -22.02 31.95 -24.68
N LYS A 310 -22.95 31.65 -25.61
CA LYS A 310 -22.77 31.92 -27.04
C LYS A 310 -22.59 33.41 -27.28
N GLU A 311 -23.37 34.25 -26.60
CA GLU A 311 -23.33 35.68 -26.84
C GLU A 311 -22.11 36.36 -26.22
N ARG A 312 -21.64 35.84 -25.08
CA ARG A 312 -20.34 36.25 -24.54
C ARG A 312 -19.18 35.84 -25.44
N ALA A 313 -19.24 34.68 -26.09
CA ALA A 313 -18.24 34.26 -27.07
C ALA A 313 -18.29 35.12 -28.35
N LYS A 314 -19.48 35.50 -28.82
CA LYS A 314 -19.66 36.41 -29.96
C LYS A 314 -19.08 37.79 -29.68
N LYS A 315 -19.32 38.35 -28.50
CA LYS A 315 -18.74 39.63 -28.06
C LYS A 315 -17.21 39.60 -27.93
N ARG A 316 -16.63 38.45 -27.55
CA ARG A 316 -15.16 38.28 -27.54
C ARG A 316 -14.60 38.32 -28.96
N ARG A 317 -15.18 37.52 -29.87
CA ARG A 317 -14.78 37.51 -31.29
C ARG A 317 -14.90 38.89 -31.95
N GLN A 318 -15.96 39.65 -31.65
CA GLN A 318 -16.13 41.01 -32.18
C GLN A 318 -15.15 42.04 -31.60
N ARG A 319 -14.58 41.77 -30.42
CA ARG A 319 -13.54 42.60 -29.82
C ARG A 319 -12.20 42.26 -30.44
N ASP A 320 -11.89 40.97 -30.51
CA ASP A 320 -10.67 40.48 -31.16
C ASP A 320 -10.59 40.98 -32.61
N MET A 321 -11.70 40.96 -33.35
CA MET A 321 -11.80 41.51 -34.71
C MET A 321 -11.64 43.04 -34.81
N ARG A 322 -11.95 43.79 -33.74
CA ARG A 322 -11.73 45.25 -33.68
C ARG A 322 -10.27 45.60 -33.35
N ASP A 323 -9.59 44.71 -32.63
CA ASP A 323 -8.19 44.88 -32.21
C ASP A 323 -7.19 44.33 -33.25
N LEU A 324 -7.66 43.83 -34.41
CA LEU A 324 -6.79 43.46 -35.53
C LEU A 324 -6.19 44.74 -36.16
N PRO A 325 -4.85 44.87 -36.22
CA PRO A 325 -4.22 45.99 -36.91
C PRO A 325 -4.57 45.93 -38.40
N THR A 326 -5.16 47.00 -38.92
CA THR A 326 -5.41 47.16 -40.35
C THR A 326 -4.06 47.27 -41.06
N ARG A 327 -3.68 46.21 -41.77
CA ARG A 327 -2.47 46.16 -42.59
C ARG A 327 -2.65 47.14 -43.75
N LYS A 328 -2.01 48.30 -43.67
CA LYS A 328 -1.85 49.24 -44.79
C LYS A 328 -0.86 48.69 -45.81
#